data_AF-A0A821XQD5-F1
#
_entry.id   AF-A0A821XQD5-F1
#
_cell.length_a   1.000
_cell.length_b   1.000
_cell.length_c   1.000
_cell.angle_alpha   90.00
_cell.angle_beta   90.00
_cell.angle_gamma   90.00
#
_symmetry.space_group_name_H-M   'P 1'
#
loop_
_entity.id
_entity.type
_entity.pdbx_description
1 polymer ?
#
loop_
_entity_poly.entity_id
_entity_poly.type
_entity_poly.pdbx_seq_one_letter_code
_entity_poly.pdbx_strand_id
1 'polypeptide(L)'
;MSKHIRFEENILVDEDYTNFGKEDKNADHKKGYGIARNFAESLDYGEKKKWYQQMPEEPSTTTKTLSHLELEACKKEANSALHGDTLAYETKASKSGTSDYQWAKTLLNKGTIGDRVAAATILIQDNPVHNLNALRNLVNSVKPAKKKDGIVIIDALSELLISELLIPDVKLRTFEQYPLGHLDEMTSGNKQARRNILKLWYYADQLKELYGSYVEALNKFAHDSVEANKEKAVSAMSYLLMHHPEREKMLLSNIINKLGDPSQTVASKVIYHLCQLLYNHPNMKNVVLAEIEKMLFRPNISPRAQYYGVCFLNQFYLGKDDSKIAEGLIRIYFSFFKASIKKGEIDSRLMSAILTGVKRAYPFADKERLVDTSAHIDAIHRLVHLAGINVAIHALALLFHVSDTSQGISDRYYSALYKKLINPEIFSTAHSALLFSLIYKSLKQDKNVDRVVAFVKRLLQLCCYMTPGQVCGMLFLVSQVLKDASKKDALNLTWTKKEVKAEVENSEPVDLDGEDLETSKEESQPEENVNDTVEEVEEKKENKKIDLLIGDKKDLLIDDEEESYVDLKIDQEGNIKPKKESRFLCQRIMVSCQSEN
;
A
#
# COMPACT_ATOMS: atom_id res chain seq x y z
N MET A 1 21.43 -16.67 -16.76
CA MET A 1 20.12 -17.05 -17.31
C MET A 1 19.28 -17.86 -16.30
N SER A 2 19.29 -17.55 -15.00
CA SER A 2 18.32 -18.10 -14.04
C SER A 2 18.37 -17.31 -12.71
N LYS A 3 17.66 -16.17 -12.63
CA LYS A 3 17.45 -15.38 -11.38
C LYS A 3 16.14 -14.56 -11.43
N HIS A 4 15.07 -15.08 -12.04
CA HIS A 4 13.77 -14.38 -12.10
C HIS A 4 12.58 -15.12 -11.47
N ILE A 5 12.79 -16.27 -10.82
CA ILE A 5 11.68 -17.19 -10.49
C ILE A 5 11.08 -16.99 -9.08
N ARG A 6 11.70 -16.20 -8.17
CA ARG A 6 11.24 -16.15 -6.76
C ARG A 6 10.18 -15.09 -6.41
N PHE A 7 9.67 -14.32 -7.38
CA PHE A 7 8.64 -13.30 -7.11
C PHE A 7 7.21 -13.74 -7.51
N GLU A 8 7.05 -14.94 -8.08
CA GLU A 8 5.73 -15.47 -8.44
C GLU A 8 4.95 -16.05 -7.25
N GLU A 9 5.59 -16.39 -6.13
CA GLU A 9 4.93 -17.18 -5.07
C GLU A 9 4.33 -16.38 -3.90
N ASN A 10 4.57 -15.07 -3.77
CA ASN A 10 4.13 -14.29 -2.60
C ASN A 10 3.10 -13.18 -2.89
N ILE A 11 2.49 -13.20 -4.07
CA ILE A 11 1.17 -12.59 -4.26
C ILE A 11 0.24 -13.77 -4.42
N LEU A 12 -0.63 -14.01 -3.43
CA LEU A 12 -1.83 -14.82 -3.66
C LEU A 12 -2.61 -14.11 -4.76
N VAL A 13 -2.31 -14.49 -6.00
CA VAL A 13 -3.17 -14.29 -7.15
C VAL A 13 -4.40 -15.11 -6.80
N ASP A 14 -5.48 -14.45 -6.39
CA ASP A 14 -6.79 -15.08 -6.48
C ASP A 14 -6.92 -15.54 -7.94
N GLU A 15 -6.87 -16.87 -8.14
CA GLU A 15 -7.03 -17.52 -9.44
C GLU A 15 -8.36 -17.14 -10.10
N ASP A 16 -9.28 -16.56 -9.34
CA ASP A 16 -10.56 -16.01 -9.77
C ASP A 16 -10.43 -14.81 -10.72
N TYR A 17 -9.28 -14.12 -10.77
CA TYR A 17 -9.05 -13.00 -11.71
C TYR A 17 -8.12 -13.32 -12.88
N THR A 18 -7.34 -14.41 -12.82
CA THR A 18 -6.52 -14.88 -13.95
C THR A 18 -7.24 -15.88 -14.87
N ASN A 19 -8.45 -16.31 -14.51
CA ASN A 19 -9.25 -17.25 -15.32
C ASN A 19 -10.22 -16.59 -16.33
N PHE A 20 -10.06 -15.31 -16.64
CA PHE A 20 -10.66 -14.72 -17.85
C PHE A 20 -9.98 -15.32 -19.10
N GLY A 21 -10.39 -16.53 -19.49
CA GLY A 21 -9.92 -17.19 -20.71
C GLY A 21 -9.85 -18.72 -20.69
N LYS A 22 -10.12 -19.42 -19.57
CA LYS A 22 -10.24 -20.89 -19.57
C LYS A 22 -11.71 -21.31 -19.45
N GLU A 23 -12.12 -22.26 -20.28
CA GLU A 23 -13.45 -22.84 -20.23
C GLU A 23 -13.68 -23.56 -18.90
N ASP A 24 -14.70 -23.12 -18.16
CA ASP A 24 -15.14 -23.72 -16.91
C ASP A 24 -15.66 -25.15 -17.17
N LYS A 25 -14.95 -26.14 -16.63
CA LYS A 25 -15.27 -27.57 -16.80
C LYS A 25 -16.51 -28.00 -16.02
N ASN A 26 -17.05 -27.15 -15.14
CA ASN A 26 -18.25 -27.40 -14.34
C ASN A 26 -19.40 -26.45 -14.66
N ALA A 27 -19.30 -25.65 -15.74
CA ALA A 27 -20.41 -24.83 -16.19
C ALA A 27 -21.58 -25.71 -16.64
N ASP A 28 -22.68 -25.65 -15.89
CA ASP A 28 -23.92 -26.35 -16.19
C ASP A 28 -24.50 -25.81 -17.51
N HIS A 29 -24.17 -26.47 -18.63
CA HIS A 29 -24.47 -26.05 -20.01
C HIS A 29 -25.98 -25.98 -20.36
N LYS A 30 -26.88 -26.08 -19.38
CA LYS A 30 -28.33 -26.19 -19.61
C LYS A 30 -29.19 -25.01 -19.19
N LYS A 31 -28.62 -23.83 -18.95
CA LYS A 31 -29.42 -22.59 -18.82
C LYS A 31 -28.92 -21.45 -19.70
N GLY A 32 -29.45 -21.41 -20.93
CA GLY A 32 -29.81 -20.17 -21.62
C GLY A 32 -28.69 -19.24 -22.10
N TYR A 33 -27.67 -19.76 -22.79
CA TYR A 33 -26.67 -18.92 -23.50
C TYR A 33 -26.34 -19.44 -24.92
N GLY A 34 -27.30 -20.08 -25.58
CA GLY A 34 -27.07 -20.78 -26.86
C GLY A 34 -27.04 -19.92 -28.13
N ILE A 35 -27.41 -18.64 -28.07
CA ILE A 35 -27.56 -17.80 -29.29
C ILE A 35 -26.46 -16.71 -29.37
N ALA A 36 -26.01 -16.15 -28.25
CA ALA A 36 -25.04 -15.05 -28.25
C ALA A 36 -23.59 -15.50 -28.49
N ARG A 37 -23.20 -16.69 -28.03
CA ARG A 37 -21.82 -17.18 -28.15
C ARG A 37 -21.47 -17.59 -29.60
N ASN A 38 -22.40 -18.24 -30.28
CA ASN A 38 -22.23 -18.65 -31.69
C ASN A 38 -22.31 -17.47 -32.66
N PHE A 39 -22.73 -16.28 -32.21
CA PHE A 39 -22.85 -15.07 -33.02
C PHE A 39 -21.58 -14.21 -33.01
N ALA A 40 -20.78 -14.26 -31.94
CA ALA A 40 -19.49 -13.57 -31.86
C ALA A 40 -18.41 -14.22 -32.75
N GLU A 41 -18.51 -15.53 -32.99
CA GLU A 41 -17.54 -16.29 -33.82
C GLU A 41 -17.79 -16.17 -35.33
N SER A 42 -18.92 -15.61 -35.78
CA SER A 42 -19.25 -15.48 -37.21
C SER A 42 -18.91 -14.12 -37.83
N LEU A 43 -18.23 -13.23 -37.11
CA LEU A 43 -17.81 -11.92 -37.63
C LEU A 43 -16.46 -12.06 -38.34
N ASP A 44 -16.53 -12.29 -39.66
CA ASP A 44 -15.37 -12.28 -40.56
C ASP A 44 -14.78 -10.86 -40.61
N TYR A 45 -13.55 -10.70 -40.10
CA TYR A 45 -12.84 -9.42 -39.97
C TYR A 45 -12.19 -9.03 -41.29
N GLY A 46 -12.88 -8.26 -42.12
CA GLY A 46 -12.18 -7.24 -42.91
C GLY A 46 -11.68 -6.16 -41.95
N GLU A 47 -10.39 -5.81 -41.96
CA GLU A 47 -9.81 -4.76 -41.10
C GLU A 47 -10.55 -3.42 -41.27
N LYS A 48 -11.54 -3.17 -40.42
CA LYS A 48 -12.23 -1.87 -40.34
C LYS A 48 -11.25 -0.87 -39.73
N LYS A 49 -10.92 0.19 -40.47
CA LYS A 49 -10.07 1.28 -39.96
C LYS A 49 -10.77 2.01 -38.81
N LYS A 50 -10.08 2.13 -37.67
CA LYS A 50 -10.57 2.86 -36.50
C LYS A 50 -10.79 4.33 -36.83
N TRP A 51 -11.71 4.98 -36.12
CA TRP A 51 -12.12 6.36 -36.45
C TRP A 51 -10.95 7.37 -36.41
N TYR A 52 -10.02 7.20 -35.48
CA TYR A 52 -8.85 8.07 -35.34
C TYR A 52 -7.80 7.86 -36.44
N GLN A 53 -7.79 6.71 -37.13
CA GLN A 53 -6.95 6.47 -38.31
C GLN A 53 -7.43 7.25 -39.54
N GLN A 54 -8.64 7.85 -39.45
CA GLN A 54 -9.23 8.67 -40.51
C GLN A 54 -8.99 10.16 -40.27
N MET A 55 -8.26 10.54 -39.20
CA MET A 55 -7.92 11.93 -38.92
C MET A 55 -6.92 12.46 -39.96
N PRO A 56 -7.07 13.71 -40.43
CA PRO A 56 -6.16 14.30 -41.40
C PRO A 56 -4.78 14.57 -40.79
N GLU A 57 -3.74 14.59 -41.62
CA GLU A 57 -2.41 15.08 -41.23
C GLU A 57 -2.50 16.59 -40.92
N GLU A 58 -2.04 16.98 -39.74
CA GLU A 58 -2.13 18.36 -39.24
C GLU A 58 -0.83 19.14 -39.45
N PRO A 59 -0.90 20.46 -39.71
CA PRO A 59 0.29 21.30 -39.80
C PRO A 59 1.01 21.39 -38.45
N SER A 60 2.35 21.34 -38.47
CA SER A 60 3.18 21.32 -37.27
C SER A 60 3.11 22.59 -36.40
N THR A 61 2.55 23.70 -36.94
CA THR A 61 2.42 24.97 -36.22
C THR A 61 1.08 25.65 -36.57
N THR A 62 0.22 25.88 -35.59
CA THR A 62 -1.02 26.66 -35.77
C THR A 62 -0.68 28.15 -35.67
N THR A 63 -0.64 28.85 -36.79
CA THR A 63 -0.30 30.29 -36.83
C THR A 63 -1.52 31.20 -36.92
N LYS A 64 -2.68 30.65 -37.34
CA LYS A 64 -3.95 31.37 -37.46
C LYS A 64 -4.91 30.97 -36.34
N THR A 65 -5.23 31.91 -35.45
CA THR A 65 -6.25 31.76 -34.40
C THR A 65 -7.56 32.42 -34.83
N LEU A 66 -8.67 31.68 -34.77
CA LEU A 66 -10.01 32.18 -35.07
C LEU A 66 -10.59 32.96 -33.90
N SER A 67 -11.50 33.90 -34.18
CA SER A 67 -12.27 34.59 -33.15
C SER A 67 -13.32 33.67 -32.52
N HIS A 68 -13.79 34.01 -31.31
CA HIS A 68 -14.79 33.22 -30.58
C HIS A 68 -16.08 32.96 -31.38
N LEU A 69 -16.54 33.96 -32.15
CA LEU A 69 -17.73 33.83 -32.99
C LEU A 69 -17.52 32.86 -34.16
N GLU A 70 -16.33 32.85 -34.75
CA GLU A 70 -15.99 31.95 -35.85
C GLU A 70 -15.80 30.50 -35.37
N LEU A 71 -15.28 30.32 -34.15
CA LEU A 71 -15.20 29.01 -33.49
C LEU A 71 -16.60 28.42 -33.24
N GLU A 72 -17.52 29.22 -32.70
CA GLU A 72 -18.91 28.78 -32.52
C GLU A 72 -19.60 28.45 -33.85
N ALA A 73 -19.35 29.24 -34.89
CA ALA A 73 -19.87 28.97 -36.23
C ALA A 73 -19.33 27.63 -36.79
N CYS A 74 -18.02 27.37 -36.65
CA CYS A 74 -17.41 26.11 -37.06
C CYS A 74 -17.95 24.92 -36.24
N LYS A 75 -18.17 25.08 -34.94
CA LYS A 75 -18.75 24.03 -34.08
C LYS A 75 -20.21 23.74 -34.47
N LYS A 76 -21.00 24.76 -34.81
CA LYS A 76 -22.38 24.59 -35.34
C LYS A 76 -22.38 23.89 -36.70
N GLU A 77 -21.47 24.26 -37.60
CA GLU A 77 -21.29 23.61 -38.91
C GLU A 77 -20.96 22.12 -38.72
N ALA A 78 -20.00 21.81 -37.84
CA ALA A 78 -19.57 20.45 -37.55
C ALA A 78 -20.69 19.60 -36.93
N ASN A 79 -21.45 20.14 -35.99
CA ASN A 79 -22.60 19.47 -35.38
C ASN A 79 -23.70 19.17 -36.41
N SER A 80 -24.02 20.15 -37.27
CA SER A 80 -25.00 19.96 -38.36
C SER A 80 -24.54 18.90 -39.36
N ALA A 81 -23.25 18.90 -39.72
CA ALA A 81 -22.67 17.89 -40.61
C ALA A 81 -22.73 16.48 -40.00
N LEU A 82 -22.35 16.33 -38.72
CA LEU A 82 -22.44 15.05 -38.02
C LEU A 82 -23.89 14.55 -37.93
N HIS A 83 -24.83 15.42 -37.57
CA HIS A 83 -26.24 15.06 -37.46
C HIS A 83 -26.84 14.62 -38.80
N GLY A 84 -26.56 15.37 -39.87
CA GLY A 84 -27.01 15.02 -41.22
C GLY A 84 -26.45 13.66 -41.68
N ASP A 85 -25.17 13.42 -41.45
CA ASP A 85 -24.52 12.15 -41.80
C ASP A 85 -25.04 10.98 -40.97
N THR A 86 -25.30 11.18 -39.67
CA THR A 86 -25.92 10.15 -38.82
C THR A 86 -27.32 9.79 -39.31
N LEU A 87 -28.16 10.76 -39.68
CA LEU A 87 -29.49 10.49 -40.24
C LEU A 87 -29.41 9.77 -41.59
N ALA A 88 -28.45 10.15 -42.44
CA ALA A 88 -28.20 9.46 -43.70
C ALA A 88 -27.73 8.02 -43.47
N TYR A 89 -26.86 7.79 -42.49
CA TYR A 89 -26.40 6.46 -42.07
C TYR A 89 -27.58 5.61 -41.58
N GLU A 90 -28.40 6.11 -40.67
CA GLU A 90 -29.58 5.41 -40.15
C GLU A 90 -30.60 5.07 -41.26
N THR A 91 -30.81 6.01 -42.19
CA THR A 91 -31.70 5.81 -43.35
C THR A 91 -31.13 4.75 -44.31
N LYS A 92 -29.82 4.75 -44.53
CA LYS A 92 -29.16 3.75 -45.38
C LYS A 92 -29.13 2.38 -44.69
N ALA A 93 -28.79 2.31 -43.41
CA ALA A 93 -28.74 1.08 -42.63
C ALA A 93 -30.14 0.44 -42.47
N SER A 94 -31.20 1.25 -42.36
CA SER A 94 -32.57 0.75 -42.35
C SER A 94 -33.06 0.26 -43.71
N LYS A 95 -32.66 0.91 -44.82
CA LYS A 95 -33.07 0.54 -46.19
C LYS A 95 -32.24 -0.61 -46.78
N SER A 96 -30.95 -0.68 -46.46
CA SER A 96 -30.01 -1.69 -46.96
C SER A 96 -29.98 -2.96 -46.08
N GLY A 97 -30.92 -3.07 -45.14
CA GLY A 97 -30.86 -3.86 -43.91
C GLY A 97 -30.14 -5.20 -44.00
N THR A 98 -28.92 -5.24 -43.46
CA THR A 98 -28.45 -6.45 -42.79
C THR A 98 -29.42 -6.74 -41.64
N SER A 99 -29.84 -8.00 -41.50
CA SER A 99 -30.68 -8.48 -40.38
C SER A 99 -30.19 -7.98 -39.03
N ASP A 100 -28.87 -7.80 -38.93
CA ASP A 100 -28.14 -7.57 -37.70
C ASP A 100 -28.34 -6.15 -37.15
N TYR A 101 -28.42 -5.13 -38.01
CA TYR A 101 -28.69 -3.76 -37.56
C TYR A 101 -30.12 -3.61 -37.03
N GLN A 102 -31.10 -4.23 -37.71
CA GLN A 102 -32.49 -4.22 -37.26
C GLN A 102 -32.69 -5.04 -35.98
N TRP A 103 -31.98 -6.17 -35.86
CA TRP A 103 -31.93 -6.97 -34.65
C TRP A 103 -31.36 -6.16 -33.48
N ALA A 104 -30.19 -5.55 -33.64
CA ALA A 104 -29.57 -4.72 -32.59
C ALA A 104 -30.47 -3.55 -32.16
N LYS A 105 -31.15 -2.89 -33.10
CA LYS A 105 -32.12 -1.82 -32.81
C LYS A 105 -33.34 -2.32 -32.04
N THR A 106 -33.78 -3.56 -32.30
CA THR A 106 -34.88 -4.19 -31.55
C THR A 106 -34.46 -4.51 -30.12
N LEU A 107 -33.26 -5.06 -29.93
CA LEU A 107 -32.69 -5.34 -28.61
C LEU A 107 -32.48 -4.06 -27.81
N LEU A 108 -32.02 -2.98 -28.43
CA LEU A 108 -31.82 -1.69 -27.77
C LEU A 108 -33.12 -1.12 -27.17
N ASN A 109 -34.26 -1.36 -27.82
CA ASN A 109 -35.56 -0.82 -27.41
C ASN A 109 -36.37 -1.77 -26.51
N LYS A 110 -36.29 -3.09 -26.72
CA LYS A 110 -37.15 -4.10 -26.07
C LYS A 110 -36.39 -5.12 -25.22
N GLY A 111 -35.05 -5.14 -25.28
CA GLY A 111 -34.22 -6.12 -24.58
C GLY A 111 -34.04 -5.84 -23.10
N THR A 112 -33.48 -6.82 -22.38
CA THR A 112 -33.04 -6.65 -20.99
C THR A 112 -31.86 -5.68 -20.90
N ILE A 113 -31.40 -5.30 -19.71
CA ILE A 113 -30.27 -4.37 -19.57
C ILE A 113 -29.00 -4.94 -20.21
N GLY A 114 -28.71 -6.23 -19.99
CA GLY A 114 -27.59 -6.91 -20.66
C GLY A 114 -27.72 -6.87 -22.18
N ASP A 115 -28.91 -7.20 -22.71
CA ASP A 115 -29.16 -7.18 -24.16
C ASP A 115 -29.04 -5.78 -24.77
N ARG A 116 -29.54 -4.76 -24.06
CA ARG A 116 -29.45 -3.36 -24.49
C ARG A 116 -28.01 -2.87 -24.51
N VAL A 117 -27.22 -3.24 -23.50
CA VAL A 117 -25.80 -2.92 -23.42
C VAL A 117 -25.03 -3.62 -24.54
N ALA A 118 -25.24 -4.93 -24.73
CA ALA A 118 -24.59 -5.69 -25.80
C ALA A 118 -24.93 -5.13 -27.19
N ALA A 119 -26.22 -4.84 -27.46
CA ALA A 119 -26.64 -4.24 -28.72
C ALA A 119 -26.03 -2.84 -28.94
N ALA A 120 -25.97 -2.01 -27.89
CA ALA A 120 -25.33 -0.70 -27.97
C ALA A 120 -23.82 -0.82 -28.24
N THR A 121 -23.12 -1.75 -27.58
CA THR A 121 -21.70 -2.01 -27.81
C THR A 121 -21.44 -2.40 -29.26
N ILE A 122 -22.21 -3.34 -29.83
CA ILE A 122 -22.06 -3.79 -31.23
C ILE A 122 -22.25 -2.63 -32.20
N LEU A 123 -23.28 -1.79 -32.00
CA LEU A 123 -23.53 -0.64 -32.87
C LEU A 123 -22.39 0.38 -32.81
N ILE A 124 -21.84 0.64 -31.63
CA ILE A 124 -20.73 1.56 -31.46
C ILE A 124 -19.44 0.99 -32.07
N GLN A 125 -19.18 -0.31 -31.91
CA GLN A 125 -18.03 -0.97 -32.53
C GLN A 125 -18.09 -0.94 -34.06
N ASP A 126 -19.28 -1.08 -34.65
CA ASP A 126 -19.44 -1.04 -36.10
C ASP A 126 -19.16 0.36 -36.68
N ASN A 127 -19.71 1.41 -36.05
CA ASN A 127 -19.38 2.79 -36.40
C ASN A 127 -19.53 3.74 -35.21
N PRO A 128 -18.41 4.15 -34.56
CA PRO A 128 -18.49 4.93 -33.33
C PRO A 128 -18.88 6.39 -33.58
N VAL A 129 -18.58 6.94 -34.76
CA VAL A 129 -18.87 8.33 -35.13
C VAL A 129 -20.37 8.55 -35.29
N HIS A 130 -21.06 7.66 -35.99
CA HIS A 130 -22.50 7.80 -36.23
C HIS A 130 -23.36 7.39 -35.03
N ASN A 131 -22.86 6.50 -34.15
CA ASN A 131 -23.60 6.00 -32.98
C ASN A 131 -23.31 6.78 -31.68
N LEU A 132 -22.96 8.07 -31.78
CA LEU A 132 -22.69 8.94 -30.62
C LEU A 132 -23.86 8.98 -29.60
N ASN A 133 -25.11 8.91 -30.08
CA ASN A 133 -26.29 8.89 -29.21
C ASN A 133 -26.37 7.61 -28.36
N ALA A 134 -25.99 6.46 -28.92
CA ALA A 134 -25.94 5.20 -28.17
C ALA A 134 -24.89 5.28 -27.05
N LEU A 135 -23.71 5.83 -27.35
CA LEU A 135 -22.66 6.06 -26.36
C LEU A 135 -23.12 7.02 -25.25
N ARG A 136 -23.74 8.14 -25.60
CA ARG A 136 -24.31 9.09 -24.64
C ARG A 136 -25.35 8.44 -23.73
N ASN A 137 -26.22 7.60 -24.29
CA ASN A 137 -27.23 6.87 -23.52
C ASN A 137 -26.60 5.85 -22.56
N LEU A 138 -25.54 5.14 -22.97
CA LEU A 138 -24.80 4.23 -22.09
C LEU A 138 -24.16 4.97 -20.93
N VAL A 139 -23.45 6.07 -21.18
CA VAL A 139 -22.85 6.92 -20.13
C VAL A 139 -23.91 7.43 -19.16
N ASN A 140 -25.04 7.92 -19.67
CA ASN A 140 -26.16 8.40 -18.85
C ASN A 140 -26.87 7.29 -18.05
N SER A 141 -26.68 6.02 -18.44
CA SER A 141 -27.23 4.85 -17.76
C SER A 141 -26.34 4.37 -16.61
N VAL A 142 -25.11 4.89 -16.50
CA VAL A 142 -24.21 4.62 -15.36
C VAL A 142 -24.70 5.40 -14.15
N LYS A 143 -25.65 4.82 -13.43
CA LYS A 143 -26.20 5.36 -12.19
C LYS A 143 -26.28 4.27 -11.13
N PRO A 144 -26.11 4.61 -9.84
CA PRO A 144 -26.37 3.69 -8.75
C PRO A 144 -27.85 3.29 -8.76
N ALA A 145 -28.12 2.08 -9.23
CA ALA A 145 -29.45 1.47 -9.18
C ALA A 145 -29.45 0.38 -8.10
N LYS A 146 -30.63 0.07 -7.54
CA LYS A 146 -30.79 -1.01 -6.55
C LYS A 146 -30.49 -2.42 -7.09
N LYS A 147 -30.23 -2.57 -8.39
CA LYS A 147 -29.91 -3.83 -9.09
C LYS A 147 -28.50 -3.76 -9.68
N LYS A 148 -27.86 -4.92 -9.88
CA LYS A 148 -26.50 -5.09 -10.47
C LYS A 148 -26.34 -4.56 -11.91
N ASP A 149 -27.33 -3.86 -12.42
CA ASP A 149 -27.43 -3.32 -13.77
C ASP A 149 -26.30 -2.34 -14.11
N GLY A 150 -25.90 -1.50 -13.14
CA GLY A 150 -24.81 -0.53 -13.32
C GLY A 150 -23.45 -1.17 -13.53
N ILE A 151 -23.19 -2.33 -12.93
CA ILE A 151 -21.91 -3.06 -13.02
C ILE A 151 -21.70 -3.54 -14.47
N VAL A 152 -22.73 -4.13 -15.09
CA VAL A 152 -22.68 -4.63 -16.47
C VAL A 152 -22.40 -3.49 -17.45
N ILE A 153 -23.02 -2.32 -17.24
CA ILE A 153 -22.79 -1.14 -18.07
C ILE A 153 -21.35 -0.63 -17.91
N ILE A 154 -20.84 -0.57 -16.67
CA ILE A 154 -19.47 -0.12 -16.39
C ILE A 154 -18.45 -1.03 -17.07
N ASP A 155 -18.66 -2.35 -17.04
CA ASP A 155 -17.77 -3.32 -17.70
C ASP A 155 -17.72 -3.13 -19.20
N ALA A 156 -18.89 -3.15 -19.85
CA ALA A 156 -18.98 -2.99 -21.29
C ALA A 156 -18.44 -1.63 -21.75
N LEU A 157 -18.73 -0.55 -21.01
CA LEU A 157 -18.30 0.80 -21.38
C LEU A 157 -16.79 1.01 -21.16
N SER A 158 -16.22 0.50 -20.07
CA SER A 158 -14.78 0.59 -19.82
C SER A 158 -13.99 -0.14 -20.89
N GLU A 159 -14.42 -1.34 -21.25
CA GLU A 159 -13.80 -2.13 -22.30
C GLU A 159 -13.94 -1.47 -23.68
N LEU A 160 -15.14 -0.99 -24.02
CA LEU A 160 -15.39 -0.29 -25.29
C LEU A 160 -14.54 0.99 -25.43
N LEU A 161 -14.37 1.74 -24.33
CA LEU A 161 -13.54 2.94 -24.32
C LEU A 161 -12.07 2.61 -24.63
N ILE A 162 -11.52 1.58 -24.00
CA ILE A 162 -10.10 1.22 -24.14
C ILE A 162 -9.81 0.51 -25.46
N SER A 163 -10.65 -0.44 -25.87
CA SER A 163 -10.43 -1.25 -27.06
C SER A 163 -10.64 -0.46 -28.37
N GLU A 164 -11.71 0.34 -28.45
CA GLU A 164 -12.17 0.90 -29.73
C GLU A 164 -12.19 2.43 -29.82
N LEU A 165 -12.54 3.13 -28.73
CA LEU A 165 -12.85 4.56 -28.81
C LEU A 165 -11.66 5.47 -28.56
N LEU A 166 -10.85 5.17 -27.54
CA LEU A 166 -9.73 6.02 -27.14
C LEU A 166 -8.51 5.81 -28.04
N ILE A 167 -7.68 6.86 -28.16
CA ILE A 167 -6.50 6.86 -29.03
C ILE A 167 -5.28 6.43 -28.19
N PRO A 168 -4.60 5.31 -28.51
CA PRO A 168 -3.46 4.85 -27.72
C PRO A 168 -2.43 5.97 -27.48
N ASP A 169 -1.98 6.11 -26.22
CA ASP A 169 -0.94 7.04 -25.77
C ASP A 169 -1.19 8.55 -26.01
N VAL A 170 -2.39 8.95 -26.44
CA VAL A 170 -2.70 10.35 -26.80
C VAL A 170 -3.97 10.85 -26.10
N LYS A 171 -3.88 12.01 -25.46
CA LYS A 171 -5.04 12.67 -24.84
C LYS A 171 -5.99 13.21 -25.92
N LEU A 172 -7.29 13.07 -25.69
CA LEU A 172 -8.29 13.67 -26.57
C LEU A 172 -8.15 15.19 -26.55
N ARG A 173 -8.41 15.85 -27.68
CA ARG A 173 -8.37 17.32 -27.80
C ARG A 173 -9.76 17.92 -27.76
N THR A 174 -9.90 19.11 -27.16
CA THR A 174 -11.13 19.90 -27.28
C THR A 174 -11.20 20.51 -28.68
N PHE A 175 -12.41 20.86 -29.13
CA PHE A 175 -12.62 21.39 -30.48
C PHE A 175 -11.73 22.60 -30.81
N GLU A 176 -11.49 23.46 -29.83
CA GLU A 176 -10.67 24.67 -29.94
C GLU A 176 -9.17 24.41 -30.12
N GLN A 177 -8.69 23.21 -29.73
CA GLN A 177 -7.28 22.83 -29.82
C GLN A 177 -6.86 22.38 -31.22
N TYR A 178 -7.82 22.15 -32.12
CA TYR A 178 -7.55 21.79 -33.51
C TYR A 178 -7.20 23.03 -34.35
N PRO A 179 -6.39 22.88 -35.42
CA PRO A 179 -5.97 23.98 -36.29
C PRO A 179 -7.11 24.45 -37.23
N LEU A 180 -8.20 24.93 -36.65
CA LEU A 180 -9.41 25.37 -37.37
C LEU A 180 -9.10 26.51 -38.36
N GLY A 181 -8.08 27.34 -38.09
CA GLY A 181 -7.67 28.45 -38.95
C GLY A 181 -6.96 28.05 -40.24
N HIS A 182 -6.46 26.80 -40.32
CA HIS A 182 -5.82 26.23 -41.52
C HIS A 182 -6.76 25.28 -42.29
N LEU A 183 -8.04 25.21 -41.90
CA LEU A 183 -8.98 24.24 -42.44
C LEU A 183 -9.20 24.38 -43.96
N ASP A 184 -9.18 25.60 -44.50
CA ASP A 184 -9.33 25.82 -45.95
C ASP A 184 -8.06 25.42 -46.73
N GLU A 185 -6.89 25.54 -46.11
CA GLU A 185 -5.60 25.08 -46.66
C GLU A 185 -5.53 23.55 -46.64
N MET A 186 -5.91 22.92 -45.53
CA MET A 186 -5.93 21.46 -45.36
C MET A 186 -6.92 20.76 -46.31
N THR A 187 -7.98 21.47 -46.73
CA THR A 187 -9.04 20.91 -47.57
C THR A 187 -8.93 21.33 -49.02
N SER A 188 -7.95 22.17 -49.36
CA SER A 188 -7.81 22.80 -50.69
C SER A 188 -9.12 23.44 -51.18
N GLY A 189 -9.91 24.01 -50.25
CA GLY A 189 -11.23 24.60 -50.53
C GLY A 189 -12.37 23.61 -50.80
N ASN A 190 -12.15 22.29 -50.66
CA ASN A 190 -13.19 21.29 -50.87
C ASN A 190 -14.18 21.26 -49.68
N LYS A 191 -15.41 21.69 -49.93
CA LYS A 191 -16.51 21.72 -48.95
C LYS A 191 -16.80 20.36 -48.31
N GLN A 192 -16.69 19.26 -49.05
CA GLN A 192 -16.96 17.93 -48.52
C GLN A 192 -15.82 17.43 -47.61
N ALA A 193 -14.58 17.67 -48.02
CA ALA A 193 -13.40 17.35 -47.20
C ALA A 193 -13.43 18.15 -45.88
N ARG A 194 -13.77 19.45 -45.96
CA ARG A 194 -13.98 20.32 -44.80
C ARG A 194 -15.01 19.76 -43.82
N ARG A 195 -16.19 19.38 -44.33
CA ARG A 195 -17.25 18.77 -43.49
C ARG A 195 -16.80 17.47 -42.83
N ASN A 196 -16.08 16.61 -43.55
CA ASN A 196 -15.58 15.35 -43.00
C ASN A 196 -14.56 15.56 -41.86
N ILE A 197 -13.62 16.49 -42.03
CA ILE A 197 -12.63 16.82 -40.99
C ILE A 197 -13.32 17.42 -39.77
N LEU A 198 -14.19 18.41 -39.97
CA LEU A 198 -14.96 19.06 -38.90
C LEU A 198 -15.78 18.06 -38.09
N LYS A 199 -16.42 17.11 -38.76
CA LYS A 199 -17.18 16.03 -38.13
C LYS A 199 -16.31 15.16 -37.21
N LEU A 200 -15.12 14.76 -37.65
CA LEU A 200 -14.19 13.94 -36.84
C LEU A 200 -13.67 14.73 -35.63
N TRP A 201 -13.29 15.98 -35.81
CA TRP A 201 -12.86 16.85 -34.70
C TRP A 201 -13.98 17.10 -33.70
N TYR A 202 -15.20 17.31 -34.17
CA TYR A 202 -16.37 17.45 -33.29
C TYR A 202 -16.70 16.15 -32.56
N TYR A 203 -16.58 15.00 -33.23
CA TYR A 203 -16.73 13.71 -32.58
C TYR A 203 -15.72 13.51 -31.44
N ALA A 204 -14.44 13.86 -31.67
CA ALA A 204 -13.40 13.78 -30.63
C ALA A 204 -13.69 14.69 -29.43
N ASP A 205 -14.17 15.91 -29.68
CA ASP A 205 -14.62 16.84 -28.62
C ASP A 205 -15.77 16.24 -27.79
N GLN A 206 -16.79 15.70 -28.47
CA GLN A 206 -17.93 15.05 -27.81
C GLN A 206 -17.52 13.80 -27.04
N LEU A 207 -16.61 12.99 -27.57
CA LEU A 207 -16.06 11.82 -26.87
C LEU A 207 -15.33 12.25 -25.59
N LYS A 208 -14.59 13.35 -25.63
CA LYS A 208 -13.90 13.91 -24.46
C LYS A 208 -14.88 14.40 -23.37
N GLU A 209 -15.96 15.07 -23.77
CA GLU A 209 -17.04 15.49 -22.85
C GLU A 209 -17.76 14.29 -22.22
N LEU A 210 -18.06 13.26 -23.03
CA LEU A 210 -18.69 12.03 -22.57
C LEU A 210 -17.79 11.25 -21.62
N TYR A 211 -16.49 11.16 -21.91
CA TYR A 211 -15.52 10.54 -21.02
C TYR A 211 -15.44 11.26 -19.67
N GLY A 212 -15.39 12.60 -19.67
CA GLY A 212 -15.46 13.39 -18.44
C GLY A 212 -16.75 13.11 -17.64
N SER A 213 -17.90 13.11 -18.32
CA SER A 213 -19.19 12.77 -17.70
C SER A 213 -19.21 11.34 -17.13
N TYR A 214 -18.56 10.39 -17.80
CA TYR A 214 -18.43 9.01 -17.33
C TYR A 214 -17.56 8.91 -16.07
N VAL A 215 -16.40 9.59 -16.04
CA VAL A 215 -15.54 9.64 -14.85
C VAL A 215 -16.27 10.26 -13.65
N GLU A 216 -17.08 11.30 -13.87
CA GLU A 216 -17.95 11.86 -12.83
C GLU A 216 -19.03 10.88 -12.36
N ALA A 217 -19.63 10.14 -13.30
CA ALA A 217 -20.60 9.09 -12.98
C ALA A 217 -19.96 7.96 -12.15
N LEU A 218 -18.75 7.51 -12.52
CA LEU A 218 -17.98 6.55 -11.74
C LEU A 218 -17.66 7.07 -10.34
N ASN A 219 -17.29 8.34 -10.21
CA ASN A 219 -17.04 8.93 -8.90
C ASN A 219 -18.31 8.94 -8.03
N LYS A 220 -19.46 9.28 -8.60
CA LYS A 220 -20.75 9.18 -7.89
C LYS A 220 -21.07 7.74 -7.50
N PHE A 221 -20.83 6.78 -8.40
CA PHE A 221 -21.03 5.35 -8.16
C PHE A 221 -20.07 4.81 -7.08
N ALA A 222 -18.85 5.35 -6.97
CA ALA A 222 -17.88 5.00 -5.93
C ALA A 222 -18.29 5.46 -4.52
N HIS A 223 -19.29 6.34 -4.40
CA HIS A 223 -19.85 6.81 -3.13
C HIS A 223 -21.20 6.15 -2.80
N ASP A 224 -21.59 5.11 -3.53
CA ASP A 224 -22.81 4.35 -3.28
C ASP A 224 -22.81 3.65 -1.91
N SER A 225 -23.97 3.25 -1.40
CA SER A 225 -24.06 2.52 -0.13
C SER A 225 -23.62 1.05 -0.25
N VAL A 226 -23.70 0.45 -1.44
CA VAL A 226 -23.37 -0.96 -1.68
C VAL A 226 -21.88 -1.12 -1.93
N GLU A 227 -21.22 -1.97 -1.13
CA GLU A 227 -19.77 -2.22 -1.21
C GLU A 227 -19.31 -2.70 -2.59
N ALA A 228 -20.00 -3.68 -3.18
CA ALA A 228 -19.68 -4.21 -4.51
C ALA A 228 -19.72 -3.13 -5.61
N ASN A 229 -20.61 -2.14 -5.48
CA ASN A 229 -20.67 -1.02 -6.42
C ASN A 229 -19.44 -0.12 -6.28
N LYS A 230 -19.02 0.18 -5.05
CA LYS A 230 -17.81 0.96 -4.77
C LYS A 230 -16.56 0.29 -5.33
N GLU A 231 -16.39 -1.00 -5.05
CA GLU A 231 -15.25 -1.79 -5.55
C GLU A 231 -15.21 -1.81 -7.07
N LYS A 232 -16.38 -1.93 -7.71
CA LYS A 232 -16.45 -1.92 -9.17
C LYS A 232 -16.05 -0.58 -9.76
N ALA A 233 -16.54 0.52 -9.21
CA ALA A 233 -16.16 1.85 -9.66
C ALA A 233 -14.66 2.12 -9.47
N VAL A 234 -14.09 1.73 -8.33
CA VAL A 234 -12.63 1.84 -8.09
C VAL A 234 -11.85 1.04 -9.12
N SER A 235 -12.28 -0.19 -9.40
CA SER A 235 -11.63 -1.07 -10.37
C SER A 235 -11.72 -0.52 -11.80
N ALA A 236 -12.88 0.03 -12.19
CA ALA A 236 -13.06 0.68 -13.49
C ALA A 236 -12.20 1.95 -13.63
N MET A 237 -12.18 2.82 -12.61
CA MET A 237 -11.32 4.01 -12.62
C MET A 237 -9.84 3.65 -12.72
N SER A 238 -9.41 2.61 -12.00
CA SER A 238 -8.05 2.07 -12.05
C SER A 238 -7.70 1.54 -13.43
N TYR A 239 -8.58 0.72 -14.02
CA TYR A 239 -8.42 0.17 -15.36
C TYR A 239 -8.27 1.28 -16.42
N LEU A 240 -9.14 2.29 -16.38
CA LEU A 240 -9.03 3.46 -17.27
C LEU A 240 -7.70 4.19 -17.13
N LEU A 241 -7.24 4.40 -15.89
CA LEU A 241 -5.98 5.10 -15.59
C LEU A 241 -4.75 4.31 -16.03
N MET A 242 -4.80 2.98 -15.96
CA MET A 242 -3.68 2.11 -16.37
C MET A 242 -3.53 2.01 -17.89
N HIS A 243 -4.62 2.12 -18.65
CA HIS A 243 -4.59 1.91 -20.10
C HIS A 243 -4.52 3.20 -20.92
N HIS A 244 -4.97 4.34 -20.37
CA HIS A 244 -5.02 5.58 -21.14
C HIS A 244 -4.76 6.85 -20.32
N PRO A 245 -4.00 7.82 -20.84
CA PRO A 245 -3.64 9.05 -20.13
C PRO A 245 -4.77 10.12 -20.04
N GLU A 246 -6.04 9.77 -20.30
CA GLU A 246 -7.14 10.74 -20.34
C GLU A 246 -7.68 11.03 -18.93
N ARG A 247 -7.81 12.32 -18.57
CA ARG A 247 -8.25 12.77 -17.22
C ARG A 247 -7.48 12.13 -16.03
N GLU A 248 -6.22 11.74 -16.22
CA GLU A 248 -5.36 11.10 -15.19
C GLU A 248 -5.48 11.72 -13.80
N LYS A 249 -5.35 13.05 -13.71
CA LYS A 249 -5.39 13.77 -12.44
C LYS A 249 -6.73 13.58 -11.71
N MET A 250 -7.85 13.58 -12.43
CA MET A 250 -9.17 13.38 -11.83
C MET A 250 -9.36 11.94 -11.40
N LEU A 251 -9.00 10.97 -12.24
CA LEU A 251 -9.07 9.54 -11.92
C LEU A 251 -8.23 9.21 -10.69
N LEU A 252 -6.96 9.63 -10.69
CA LEU A 252 -6.04 9.39 -9.59
C LEU A 252 -6.54 10.02 -8.29
N SER A 253 -7.01 11.27 -8.33
CA SER A 253 -7.55 11.93 -7.14
C SER A 253 -8.80 11.21 -6.61
N ASN A 254 -9.71 10.78 -7.49
CA ASN A 254 -10.90 10.02 -7.12
C ASN A 254 -10.53 8.69 -6.45
N ILE A 255 -9.57 7.94 -7.01
CA ILE A 255 -9.09 6.67 -6.46
C ILE A 255 -8.43 6.90 -5.09
N ILE A 256 -7.53 7.87 -4.96
CA ILE A 256 -6.83 8.17 -3.70
C ILE A 256 -7.81 8.60 -2.60
N ASN A 257 -8.82 9.41 -2.92
CA ASN A 257 -9.85 9.79 -1.95
C ASN A 257 -10.60 8.58 -1.38
N LYS A 258 -10.67 7.45 -2.11
CA LYS A 258 -11.29 6.19 -1.64
C LYS A 258 -10.43 5.42 -0.62
N LEU A 259 -9.16 5.79 -0.38
CA LEU A 259 -8.38 5.26 0.75
C LEU A 259 -9.02 5.56 2.11
N GLY A 260 -9.84 6.61 2.18
CA GLY A 260 -10.58 6.98 3.38
C GLY A 260 -11.98 6.36 3.50
N ASP A 261 -12.35 5.37 2.68
CA ASP A 261 -13.68 4.75 2.78
C ASP A 261 -13.87 4.06 4.15
N PRO A 262 -15.09 4.12 4.72
CA PRO A 262 -15.42 3.37 5.93
C PRO A 262 -15.22 1.86 5.80
N SER A 263 -15.42 1.29 4.61
CA SER A 263 -15.21 -0.13 4.36
C SER A 263 -13.73 -0.45 4.16
N GLN A 264 -13.24 -1.46 4.88
CA GLN A 264 -11.85 -1.90 4.83
C GLN A 264 -11.50 -2.58 3.50
N THR A 265 -12.43 -3.37 2.96
CA THR A 265 -12.26 -4.10 1.70
C THR A 265 -12.03 -3.13 0.55
N VAL A 266 -12.84 -2.06 0.47
CA VAL A 266 -12.70 -0.99 -0.52
C VAL A 266 -11.33 -0.30 -0.39
N ALA A 267 -10.92 0.09 0.82
CA ALA A 267 -9.62 0.73 1.03
C ALA A 267 -8.44 -0.19 0.64
N SER A 268 -8.49 -1.47 1.02
CA SER A 268 -7.50 -2.47 0.61
C SER A 268 -7.47 -2.68 -0.90
N LYS A 269 -8.64 -2.68 -1.57
CA LYS A 269 -8.74 -2.80 -3.03
C LYS A 269 -8.13 -1.58 -3.74
N VAL A 270 -8.29 -0.38 -3.17
CA VAL A 270 -7.64 0.84 -3.66
C VAL A 270 -6.12 0.72 -3.56
N ILE A 271 -5.59 0.26 -2.42
CA ILE A 271 -4.15 0.02 -2.24
C ILE A 271 -3.63 -0.95 -3.30
N TYR A 272 -4.32 -2.08 -3.50
CA TYR A 272 -3.98 -3.07 -4.52
C TYR A 272 -3.89 -2.44 -5.92
N HIS A 273 -4.91 -1.67 -6.32
CA HIS A 273 -4.97 -1.01 -7.62
C HIS A 273 -3.89 0.06 -7.79
N LEU A 274 -3.58 0.82 -6.75
CA LEU A 274 -2.48 1.81 -6.80
C LEU A 274 -1.12 1.12 -6.89
N CYS A 275 -0.92 -0.05 -6.27
CA CYS A 275 0.30 -0.84 -6.44
C CYS A 275 0.44 -1.36 -7.87
N GLN A 276 -0.63 -1.91 -8.44
CA GLN A 276 -0.65 -2.34 -9.85
C GLN A 276 -0.35 -1.17 -10.80
N LEU A 277 -0.86 0.03 -10.48
CA LEU A 277 -0.61 1.24 -11.27
C LEU A 277 0.87 1.60 -11.27
N LEU A 278 1.52 1.58 -10.09
CA LEU A 278 2.95 1.89 -9.98
C LEU A 278 3.85 0.78 -10.56
N TYR A 279 3.36 -0.45 -10.62
CA TYR A 279 4.05 -1.56 -11.28
C TYR A 279 4.02 -1.39 -12.80
N ASN A 280 2.85 -1.12 -13.38
CA ASN A 280 2.69 -0.92 -14.82
C ASN A 280 3.31 0.41 -15.29
N HIS A 281 3.26 1.45 -14.46
CA HIS A 281 3.73 2.82 -14.79
C HIS A 281 4.70 3.40 -13.75
N PRO A 282 5.98 2.97 -13.73
CA PRO A 282 6.96 3.46 -12.77
C PRO A 282 7.19 4.99 -12.83
N ASN A 283 7.01 5.61 -14.00
CA ASN A 283 7.15 7.07 -14.17
C ASN A 283 6.08 7.87 -13.42
N MET A 284 4.97 7.25 -13.01
CA MET A 284 3.91 7.90 -12.25
C MET A 284 4.19 8.01 -10.75
N LYS A 285 5.23 7.36 -10.21
CA LYS A 285 5.53 7.36 -8.77
C LYS A 285 5.53 8.75 -8.15
N ASN A 286 6.15 9.73 -8.81
CA ASN A 286 6.20 11.13 -8.33
C ASN A 286 4.81 11.79 -8.29
N VAL A 287 3.97 11.55 -9.30
CA VAL A 287 2.63 12.13 -9.39
C VAL A 287 1.73 11.54 -8.31
N VAL A 288 1.79 10.22 -8.11
CA VAL A 288 1.04 9.50 -7.08
C VAL A 288 1.48 9.93 -5.68
N LEU A 289 2.80 10.04 -5.44
CA LEU A 289 3.36 10.53 -4.18
C LEU A 289 2.84 11.93 -3.83
N ALA A 290 2.88 12.86 -4.80
CA ALA A 290 2.42 14.23 -4.60
C ALA A 290 0.92 14.33 -4.32
N GLU A 291 0.10 13.48 -4.94
CA GLU A 291 -1.35 13.48 -4.70
C GLU A 291 -1.72 12.87 -3.34
N ILE A 292 -0.98 11.85 -2.87
CA ILE A 292 -1.15 11.30 -1.52
C ILE A 292 -0.66 12.28 -0.46
N GLU A 293 0.45 12.99 -0.70
CA GLU A 293 0.93 14.05 0.19
C GLU A 293 -0.18 15.10 0.41
N LYS A 294 -0.83 15.57 -0.67
CA LYS A 294 -1.97 16.50 -0.57
C LYS A 294 -3.14 15.91 0.23
N MET A 295 -3.42 14.62 0.06
CA MET A 295 -4.48 13.95 0.82
C MET A 295 -4.13 13.90 2.32
N LEU A 296 -2.92 13.47 2.68
CA LEU A 296 -2.46 13.29 4.06
C LEU A 296 -2.46 14.59 4.86
N PHE A 297 -2.10 15.71 4.24
CA PHE A 297 -2.04 17.03 4.89
C PHE A 297 -3.33 17.86 4.76
N ARG A 298 -4.41 17.29 4.22
CA ARG A 298 -5.71 17.98 4.14
C ARG A 298 -6.28 18.23 5.55
N PRO A 299 -6.84 19.41 5.84
CA PRO A 299 -7.56 19.64 7.10
C PRO A 299 -8.74 18.66 7.23
N ASN A 300 -8.97 18.14 8.43
CA ASN A 300 -10.09 17.24 8.77
C ASN A 300 -10.10 15.89 8.04
N ILE A 301 -8.94 15.37 7.61
CA ILE A 301 -8.86 13.99 7.14
C ILE A 301 -9.00 12.99 8.30
N SER A 302 -9.66 11.86 8.06
CA SER A 302 -9.84 10.82 9.08
C SER A 302 -8.52 10.12 9.42
N PRO A 303 -8.27 9.75 10.70
CA PRO A 303 -7.06 9.01 11.09
C PRO A 303 -6.91 7.69 10.33
N ARG A 304 -8.03 7.04 10.01
CA ARG A 304 -8.08 5.82 9.20
C ARG A 304 -7.55 6.04 7.78
N ALA A 305 -7.96 7.12 7.12
CA ALA A 305 -7.46 7.47 5.79
C ALA A 305 -5.96 7.79 5.82
N GLN A 306 -5.49 8.46 6.88
CA GLN A 306 -4.06 8.71 7.09
C GLN A 306 -3.28 7.41 7.24
N TYR A 307 -3.78 6.47 8.05
CA TYR A 307 -3.17 5.16 8.23
C TYR A 307 -3.06 4.38 6.91
N TYR A 308 -4.14 4.24 6.14
CA TYR A 308 -4.09 3.56 4.84
C TYR A 308 -3.20 4.27 3.82
N GLY A 309 -3.18 5.61 3.82
CA GLY A 309 -2.24 6.38 3.00
C GLY A 309 -0.79 6.06 3.34
N VAL A 310 -0.43 6.05 4.61
CA VAL A 310 0.92 5.66 5.07
C VAL A 310 1.24 4.19 4.75
N CYS A 311 0.28 3.28 4.92
CA CYS A 311 0.45 1.88 4.54
C CYS A 311 0.74 1.72 3.05
N PHE A 312 0.06 2.47 2.18
CA PHE A 312 0.35 2.46 0.75
C PHE A 312 1.72 3.07 0.43
N LEU A 313 2.10 4.18 1.06
CA LEU A 313 3.45 4.76 0.89
C LEU A 313 4.55 3.74 1.24
N ASN A 314 4.33 2.90 2.25
CA ASN A 314 5.26 1.84 2.62
C ASN A 314 5.40 0.73 1.56
N GLN A 315 4.47 0.62 0.61
CA GLN A 315 4.49 -0.38 -0.46
C GLN A 315 5.20 0.12 -1.72
N PHE A 316 5.67 1.37 -1.75
CA PHE A 316 6.43 1.89 -2.89
C PHE A 316 7.69 1.04 -3.14
N TYR A 317 7.82 0.56 -4.38
CA TYR A 317 9.05 -0.06 -4.84
C TYR A 317 10.07 1.04 -5.15
N LEU A 318 11.23 0.99 -4.48
CA LEU A 318 12.32 1.93 -4.66
C LEU A 318 13.49 1.19 -5.33
N GLY A 319 13.84 1.64 -6.53
CA GLY A 319 15.06 1.24 -7.23
C GLY A 319 16.24 2.15 -6.90
N LYS A 320 17.40 1.88 -7.51
CA LYS A 320 18.62 2.67 -7.30
C LYS A 320 18.49 4.12 -7.79
N ASP A 321 17.66 4.37 -8.80
CA ASP A 321 17.46 5.69 -9.40
C ASP A 321 16.36 6.51 -8.70
N ASP A 322 15.66 5.93 -7.73
CA ASP A 322 14.50 6.54 -7.07
C ASP A 322 14.88 7.44 -5.87
N SER A 323 16.12 7.94 -5.79
CA SER A 323 16.59 8.71 -4.63
C SER A 323 15.72 9.93 -4.32
N LYS A 324 15.22 10.63 -5.34
CA LYS A 324 14.31 11.78 -5.14
C LYS A 324 12.95 11.36 -4.55
N ILE A 325 12.44 10.19 -4.93
CA ILE A 325 11.19 9.64 -4.39
C ILE A 325 11.42 9.22 -2.94
N ALA A 326 12.54 8.56 -2.64
CA ALA A 326 12.92 8.17 -1.28
C ALA A 326 13.06 9.40 -0.36
N GLU A 327 13.71 10.47 -0.81
CA GLU A 327 13.79 11.75 -0.11
C GLU A 327 12.39 12.34 0.16
N GLY A 328 11.51 12.32 -0.85
CA GLY A 328 10.12 12.77 -0.72
C GLY A 328 9.32 11.97 0.31
N LEU A 329 9.43 10.64 0.29
CA LEU A 329 8.81 9.75 1.27
C LEU A 329 9.29 10.06 2.69
N ILE A 330 10.61 10.16 2.89
CA ILE A 330 11.20 10.48 4.20
C ILE A 330 10.70 11.83 4.72
N ARG A 331 10.64 12.86 3.85
CA ARG A 331 10.09 14.18 4.21
C ARG A 331 8.64 14.08 4.67
N ILE A 332 7.79 13.35 3.94
CA ILE A 332 6.37 13.17 4.28
C ILE A 332 6.24 12.45 5.62
N TYR A 333 6.96 11.33 5.81
CA TYR A 333 6.96 10.57 7.06
C TYR A 333 7.36 11.42 8.26
N PHE A 334 8.46 12.18 8.19
CA PHE A 334 8.89 13.04 9.30
C PHE A 334 7.99 14.25 9.53
N SER A 335 7.42 14.83 8.48
CA SER A 335 6.47 15.94 8.61
C SER A 335 5.22 15.49 9.35
N PHE A 336 4.71 14.31 8.99
CA PHE A 336 3.55 13.71 9.61
C PHE A 336 3.85 13.25 11.06
N PHE A 337 5.02 12.64 11.28
CA PHE A 337 5.55 12.31 12.61
C PHE A 337 5.61 13.52 13.55
N LYS A 338 6.21 14.64 13.10
CA LYS A 338 6.28 15.88 13.86
C LYS A 338 4.88 16.41 14.19
N ALA A 339 3.92 16.29 13.26
CA ALA A 339 2.54 16.68 13.48
C ALA A 339 1.84 15.80 14.53
N SER A 340 2.03 14.48 14.49
CA SER A 340 1.48 13.55 15.49
C SER A 340 2.01 13.80 16.89
N ILE A 341 3.33 14.05 17.04
CA ILE A 341 3.93 14.39 18.34
C ILE A 341 3.37 15.72 18.87
N LYS A 342 3.22 16.74 18.02
CA LYS A 342 2.68 18.05 18.44
C LYS A 342 1.23 17.96 18.91
N LYS A 343 0.42 17.08 18.32
CA LYS A 343 -0.97 16.85 18.72
C LYS A 343 -1.11 16.02 20.00
N GLY A 344 -0.07 15.29 20.40
CA GLY A 344 -0.12 14.34 21.51
C GLY A 344 -0.86 13.03 21.20
N GLU A 345 -1.43 12.89 20.00
CA GLU A 345 -2.10 11.69 19.52
C GLU A 345 -1.09 10.71 18.92
N ILE A 346 -0.48 9.89 19.77
CA ILE A 346 0.49 8.85 19.34
C ILE A 346 -0.27 7.55 19.07
N ASP A 347 -0.87 7.40 17.88
CA ASP A 347 -1.36 6.10 17.43
C ASP A 347 -0.18 5.16 17.16
N SER A 348 -0.01 4.16 18.03
CA SER A 348 1.07 3.17 17.95
C SER A 348 1.19 2.47 16.60
N ARG A 349 0.06 2.21 15.91
CA ARG A 349 0.05 1.52 14.61
C ARG A 349 0.59 2.42 13.51
N LEU A 350 0.08 3.64 13.46
CA LEU A 350 0.51 4.67 12.52
C LEU A 350 1.99 5.00 12.70
N MET A 351 2.44 5.14 13.95
CA MET A 351 3.85 5.42 14.25
C MET A 351 4.77 4.28 13.86
N SER A 352 4.36 3.03 14.09
CA SER A 352 5.09 1.85 13.61
C SER A 352 5.19 1.82 12.07
N ALA A 353 4.09 2.14 11.38
CA ALA A 353 4.06 2.22 9.92
C ALA A 353 4.99 3.31 9.39
N ILE A 354 4.99 4.51 9.99
CA ILE A 354 5.90 5.61 9.62
C ILE A 354 7.36 5.18 9.79
N LEU A 355 7.72 4.64 10.95
CA LEU A 355 9.10 4.23 11.25
C LEU A 355 9.59 3.14 10.30
N THR A 356 8.71 2.20 9.94
CA THR A 356 8.99 1.17 8.94
C THR A 356 9.22 1.79 7.55
N GLY A 357 8.39 2.75 7.15
CA GLY A 357 8.54 3.49 5.90
C GLY A 357 9.86 4.25 5.81
N VAL A 358 10.24 4.97 6.87
CA VAL A 358 11.53 5.68 6.92
C VAL A 358 12.68 4.67 6.83
N LYS A 359 12.66 3.59 7.62
CA LYS A 359 13.71 2.56 7.59
C LYS A 359 13.89 1.96 6.19
N ARG A 360 12.79 1.73 5.45
CA ARG A 360 12.81 1.19 4.08
C ARG A 360 13.32 2.20 3.05
N ALA A 361 12.95 3.47 3.17
CA ALA A 361 13.33 4.51 2.22
C ALA A 361 14.77 5.04 2.43
N TYR A 362 15.27 4.99 3.67
CA TYR A 362 16.57 5.57 4.04
C TYR A 362 17.76 5.10 3.19
N PRO A 363 17.92 3.80 2.83
CA PRO A 363 19.05 3.33 2.03
C PRO A 363 19.08 3.88 0.60
N PHE A 364 17.93 4.29 0.06
CA PHE A 364 17.80 4.79 -1.31
C PHE A 364 17.92 6.31 -1.39
N ALA A 365 17.78 7.00 -0.27
CA ALA A 365 17.88 8.46 -0.20
C ALA A 365 19.34 8.90 -0.18
N ASP A 366 19.62 10.03 -0.85
CA ASP A 366 20.93 10.65 -0.80
C ASP A 366 21.11 11.37 0.54
N LYS A 367 22.09 10.91 1.34
CA LYS A 367 22.35 11.43 2.69
C LYS A 367 22.67 12.93 2.70
N GLU A 368 23.30 13.45 1.64
CA GLU A 368 23.69 14.86 1.54
C GLU A 368 22.49 15.78 1.28
N ARG A 369 21.45 15.27 0.61
CA ARG A 369 20.24 16.02 0.25
C ARG A 369 19.16 16.02 1.31
N LEU A 370 19.31 15.21 2.37
CA LEU A 370 18.39 15.19 3.50
C LEU A 370 18.63 16.40 4.44
N VAL A 371 18.16 17.57 4.00
CA VAL A 371 18.01 18.77 4.82
C VAL A 371 17.17 18.42 6.05
N ASP A 372 17.65 18.70 7.27
CA ASP A 372 17.05 18.40 8.58
C ASP A 372 17.33 17.02 9.23
N THR A 373 18.37 16.29 8.80
CA THR A 373 18.74 15.02 9.45
C THR A 373 18.93 15.13 10.98
N SER A 374 19.52 16.22 11.48
CA SER A 374 19.69 16.45 12.93
C SER A 374 18.35 16.60 13.67
N ALA A 375 17.43 17.42 13.13
CA ALA A 375 16.10 17.62 13.73
C ALA A 375 15.24 16.34 13.67
N HIS A 376 15.42 15.53 12.63
CA HIS A 376 14.78 14.21 12.53
C HIS A 376 15.29 13.25 13.60
N ILE A 377 16.60 13.20 13.84
CA ILE A 377 17.21 12.39 14.90
C ILE A 377 16.72 12.82 16.28
N ASP A 378 16.70 14.11 16.57
CA ASP A 378 16.20 14.63 17.85
C ASP A 378 14.73 14.29 18.08
N ALA A 379 13.90 14.36 17.02
CA ALA A 379 12.50 13.99 17.10
C ALA A 379 12.31 12.49 17.38
N ILE A 380 13.13 11.61 16.78
CA ILE A 380 13.09 10.17 17.06
C ILE A 380 13.55 9.89 18.50
N HIS A 381 14.61 10.55 19.00
CA HIS A 381 15.04 10.43 20.39
C HIS A 381 13.93 10.81 21.37
N ARG A 382 13.21 11.90 21.11
CA ARG A 382 12.03 12.29 21.93
C ARG A 382 10.96 11.21 21.90
N LEU A 383 10.66 10.64 20.73
CA LEU A 383 9.68 9.57 20.61
C LEU A 383 10.05 8.34 21.42
N VAL A 384 11.32 7.91 21.38
CA VAL A 384 11.78 6.76 22.17
C VAL A 384 11.38 6.95 23.63
N HIS A 385 11.55 8.15 24.20
CA HIS A 385 11.18 8.40 25.59
C HIS A 385 9.67 8.49 25.84
N LEU A 386 8.90 9.07 24.92
CA LEU A 386 7.46 9.31 25.08
C LEU A 386 6.59 8.10 24.76
N ALA A 387 7.00 7.25 23.83
CA ALA A 387 6.18 6.15 23.34
C ALA A 387 6.40 4.85 24.13
N GLY A 388 5.37 3.99 24.11
CA GLY A 388 5.42 2.64 24.65
C GLY A 388 6.47 1.76 23.95
N ILE A 389 6.81 0.62 24.56
CA ILE A 389 7.96 -0.21 24.14
C ILE A 389 7.95 -0.62 22.66
N ASN A 390 6.79 -0.97 22.09
CA ASN A 390 6.69 -1.45 20.70
C ASN A 390 7.10 -0.39 19.67
N VAL A 391 6.66 0.86 19.86
CA VAL A 391 7.04 1.99 18.99
C VAL A 391 8.49 2.40 19.27
N ALA A 392 8.91 2.37 20.53
CA ALA A 392 10.28 2.67 20.92
C ALA A 392 11.31 1.72 20.28
N ILE A 393 11.00 0.41 20.16
CA ILE A 393 11.89 -0.57 19.50
C ILE A 393 12.11 -0.20 18.03
N HIS A 394 11.05 0.14 17.29
CA HIS A 394 11.16 0.57 15.89
C HIS A 394 11.95 1.88 15.75
N ALA A 395 11.73 2.82 16.67
CA ALA A 395 12.44 4.09 16.70
C ALA A 395 13.94 3.89 17.00
N LEU A 396 14.28 3.03 17.96
CA LEU A 396 15.66 2.65 18.26
C LEU A 396 16.32 1.93 17.08
N ALA A 397 15.58 1.06 16.38
CA ALA A 397 16.09 0.39 15.19
C ALA A 397 16.41 1.39 14.06
N LEU A 398 15.60 2.44 13.89
CA LEU A 398 15.88 3.51 12.96
C LEU A 398 17.11 4.34 13.39
N LEU A 399 17.18 4.74 14.67
CA LEU A 399 18.32 5.47 15.21
C LEU A 399 19.64 4.72 15.02
N PHE A 400 19.63 3.40 15.20
CA PHE A 400 20.80 2.56 15.00
C PHE A 400 21.39 2.71 13.58
N HIS A 401 20.55 2.63 12.54
CA HIS A 401 21.00 2.79 11.15
C HIS A 401 21.56 4.20 10.85
N VAL A 402 21.06 5.23 11.53
CA VAL A 402 21.51 6.61 11.33
C VAL A 402 22.76 6.93 12.15
N SER A 403 22.92 6.27 13.31
CA SER A 403 23.98 6.55 14.29
C SER A 403 25.40 6.20 13.84
N ASP A 404 25.56 5.41 12.77
CA ASP A 404 26.87 5.02 12.21
C ASP A 404 27.68 6.21 11.67
N THR A 405 27.02 7.35 11.44
CA THR A 405 27.64 8.51 10.78
C THR A 405 28.40 9.43 11.75
N SER A 406 28.19 9.36 13.08
CA SER A 406 28.91 10.24 14.04
C SER A 406 28.95 9.73 15.49
N GLN A 407 30.12 9.87 16.14
CA GLN A 407 30.37 9.39 17.51
C GLN A 407 29.49 10.05 18.60
N GLY A 408 29.09 11.32 18.44
CA GLY A 408 28.21 11.99 19.40
C GLY A 408 26.76 11.48 19.38
N ILE A 409 26.29 11.00 18.23
CA ILE A 409 24.93 10.45 18.07
C ILE A 409 24.89 9.01 18.60
N SER A 410 25.99 8.25 18.49
CA SER A 410 26.06 6.90 19.05
C SER A 410 25.89 6.88 20.57
N ASP A 411 26.46 7.83 21.32
CA ASP A 411 26.35 7.81 22.79
C ASP A 411 24.93 8.08 23.29
N ARG A 412 24.21 9.01 22.64
CA ARG A 412 22.78 9.26 22.92
C ARG A 412 21.93 8.04 22.59
N TYR A 413 22.24 7.34 21.49
CA TYR A 413 21.56 6.12 21.09
C TYR A 413 21.72 5.02 22.14
N TYR A 414 22.95 4.67 22.53
CA TYR A 414 23.21 3.62 23.51
C TYR A 414 22.61 3.94 24.88
N SER A 415 22.64 5.22 25.29
CA SER A 415 21.99 5.67 26.52
C SER A 415 20.47 5.46 26.49
N ALA A 416 19.82 5.76 25.36
CA ALA A 416 18.39 5.56 25.19
C ALA A 416 18.01 4.07 25.16
N LEU A 417 18.80 3.24 24.45
CA LEU A 417 18.62 1.80 24.43
C LEU A 417 18.76 1.21 25.84
N TYR A 418 19.83 1.56 26.56
CA TYR A 418 20.07 1.08 27.92
C TYR A 418 18.93 1.44 28.86
N LYS A 419 18.45 2.69 28.83
CA LYS A 419 17.29 3.13 29.64
C LYS A 419 16.02 2.32 29.32
N LYS A 420 15.78 1.97 28.06
CA LYS A 420 14.61 1.16 27.69
C LYS A 420 14.71 -0.29 28.14
N LEU A 421 15.92 -0.84 28.24
CA LEU A 421 16.13 -2.17 28.83
C LEU A 421 15.83 -2.23 30.34
N ILE A 422 15.64 -1.09 31.01
CA ILE A 422 15.26 -1.05 32.43
C ILE A 422 13.75 -1.28 32.59
N ASN A 423 12.95 -1.02 31.56
CA ASN A 423 11.50 -1.03 31.68
C ASN A 423 10.93 -2.46 31.71
N PRO A 424 10.05 -2.80 32.68
CA PRO A 424 9.43 -4.12 32.78
C PRO A 424 8.57 -4.51 31.56
N GLU A 425 8.07 -3.53 30.80
CA GLU A 425 7.27 -3.77 29.59
C GLU A 425 8.02 -4.56 28.50
N ILE A 426 9.35 -4.67 28.60
CA ILE A 426 10.17 -5.38 27.62
C ILE A 426 9.86 -6.88 27.54
N PHE A 427 9.25 -7.45 28.59
CA PHE A 427 8.86 -8.86 28.61
C PHE A 427 7.58 -9.14 27.80
N SER A 428 6.76 -8.11 27.54
CA SER A 428 5.46 -8.20 26.85
C SER A 428 5.49 -7.66 25.41
N THR A 429 6.67 -7.39 24.86
CA THR A 429 6.82 -6.85 23.49
C THR A 429 6.37 -7.85 22.41
N ALA A 430 5.59 -7.37 21.45
CA ALA A 430 5.21 -8.13 20.26
C ALA A 430 6.38 -8.30 19.27
N HIS A 431 7.45 -7.52 19.42
CA HIS A 431 8.58 -7.46 18.48
C HIS A 431 9.90 -7.91 19.13
N SER A 432 9.86 -8.99 19.91
CA SER A 432 11.02 -9.56 20.62
C SER A 432 12.20 -9.91 19.69
N ALA A 433 11.92 -10.44 18.49
CA ALA A 433 12.94 -10.77 17.49
C ALA A 433 13.69 -9.52 16.99
N LEU A 434 12.98 -8.42 16.73
CA LEU A 434 13.59 -7.16 16.29
C LEU A 434 14.44 -6.56 17.41
N LEU A 435 13.95 -6.61 18.65
CA LEU A 435 14.71 -6.15 19.83
C LEU A 435 16.02 -6.94 19.99
N PHE A 436 15.99 -8.27 19.93
CA PHE A 436 17.20 -9.09 20.09
C PHE A 436 18.18 -8.86 18.94
N SER A 437 17.69 -8.77 17.70
CA SER A 437 18.52 -8.43 16.55
C SER A 437 19.20 -7.07 16.72
N LEU A 438 18.44 -6.07 17.20
CA LEU A 438 18.96 -4.73 17.45
C LEU A 438 20.04 -4.73 18.53
N ILE A 439 19.80 -5.38 19.67
CA ILE A 439 20.78 -5.49 20.76
C ILE A 439 22.06 -6.17 20.25
N TYR A 440 21.92 -7.29 19.54
CA TYR A 440 23.06 -8.01 18.98
C TYR A 440 23.90 -7.12 18.06
N LYS A 441 23.27 -6.50 17.05
CA LYS A 441 23.97 -5.63 16.09
C LYS A 441 24.61 -4.43 16.79
N SER A 442 23.92 -3.84 17.76
CA SER A 442 24.42 -2.69 18.53
C SER A 442 25.67 -3.03 19.33
N LEU A 443 25.67 -4.17 20.03
CA LEU A 443 26.82 -4.63 20.81
C LEU A 443 27.96 -5.14 19.95
N LYS A 444 27.68 -5.73 18.78
CA LYS A 444 28.70 -6.15 17.82
C LYS A 444 29.43 -4.95 17.20
N GLN A 445 28.73 -3.85 16.92
CA GLN A 445 29.33 -2.64 16.35
C GLN A 445 30.04 -1.75 17.39
N ASP A 446 29.63 -1.81 18.66
CA ASP A 446 30.22 -0.96 19.70
C ASP A 446 31.70 -1.29 19.95
N LYS A 447 32.52 -0.25 20.06
CA LYS A 447 33.96 -0.31 20.34
C LYS A 447 34.27 -0.09 21.82
N ASN A 448 33.33 0.47 22.60
CA ASN A 448 33.54 0.74 24.02
C ASN A 448 33.22 -0.51 24.87
N VAL A 449 34.26 -1.13 25.43
CA VAL A 449 34.14 -2.37 26.21
C VAL A 449 33.35 -2.15 27.51
N ASP A 450 33.52 -1.03 28.20
CA ASP A 450 32.80 -0.73 29.45
C ASP A 450 31.29 -0.66 29.25
N ARG A 451 30.87 -0.07 28.12
CA ARG A 451 29.47 -0.03 27.72
C ARG A 451 28.95 -1.44 27.43
N VAL A 452 29.70 -2.26 26.68
CA VAL A 452 29.34 -3.65 26.41
C VAL A 452 29.19 -4.45 27.72
N VAL A 453 30.10 -4.29 28.69
CA VAL A 453 30.00 -4.89 30.03
C VAL A 453 28.68 -4.50 30.72
N ALA A 454 28.34 -3.20 30.72
CA ALA A 454 27.13 -2.71 31.35
C ALA A 454 25.85 -3.31 30.72
N PHE A 455 25.84 -3.43 29.38
CA PHE A 455 24.76 -4.11 28.67
C PHE A 455 24.69 -5.60 29.01
N VAL A 456 25.80 -6.33 28.96
CA VAL A 456 25.83 -7.76 29.32
C VAL A 456 25.32 -7.98 30.74
N LYS A 457 25.76 -7.18 31.71
CA LYS A 457 25.23 -7.20 33.10
C LYS A 457 23.72 -7.05 33.13
N ARG A 458 23.18 -6.06 32.42
CA ARG A 458 21.73 -5.81 32.35
C ARG A 458 20.98 -6.95 31.68
N LEU A 459 21.50 -7.50 30.58
CA LEU A 459 20.85 -8.61 29.87
C LEU A 459 20.76 -9.85 30.75
N LEU A 460 21.83 -10.16 31.51
CA LEU A 460 21.83 -11.26 32.48
C LEU A 460 20.81 -11.02 33.62
N GLN A 461 20.66 -9.78 34.09
CA GLN A 461 19.61 -9.43 35.05
C GLN A 461 18.20 -9.64 34.47
N LEU A 462 17.99 -9.27 33.20
CA LEU A 462 16.70 -9.46 32.52
C LEU A 462 16.37 -10.96 32.34
N CYS A 463 17.36 -11.81 32.10
CA CYS A 463 17.16 -13.26 32.00
C CYS A 463 16.45 -13.86 33.22
N CYS A 464 16.62 -13.28 34.41
CA CYS A 464 15.96 -13.74 35.63
C CYS A 464 14.43 -13.57 35.62
N TYR A 465 13.90 -12.74 34.71
CA TYR A 465 12.47 -12.42 34.62
C TYR A 465 11.83 -12.86 33.28
N MET A 466 12.59 -13.52 32.42
CA MET A 466 12.15 -13.92 31.08
C MET A 466 11.61 -15.35 31.03
N THR A 467 10.81 -15.65 30.01
CA THR A 467 10.41 -17.04 29.73
C THR A 467 11.62 -17.88 29.30
N PRO A 468 11.64 -19.21 29.54
CA PRO A 468 12.79 -20.05 29.22
C PRO A 468 13.30 -19.92 27.77
N GLY A 469 12.40 -19.78 26.79
CA GLY A 469 12.78 -19.59 25.39
C GLY A 469 13.49 -18.25 25.13
N GLN A 470 13.04 -17.17 25.77
CA GLN A 470 13.69 -15.86 25.68
C GLN A 470 15.05 -15.86 26.38
N VAL A 471 15.19 -16.56 27.51
CA VAL A 471 16.47 -16.72 28.23
C VAL A 471 17.51 -17.41 27.33
N CYS A 472 17.15 -18.52 26.71
CA CYS A 472 18.03 -19.23 25.78
C CYS A 472 18.48 -18.30 24.62
N GLY A 473 17.55 -17.53 24.05
CA GLY A 473 17.86 -16.57 22.99
C GLY A 473 18.80 -15.45 23.45
N MET A 474 18.59 -14.91 24.65
CA MET A 474 19.42 -13.85 25.21
C MET A 474 20.82 -14.33 25.57
N LEU A 475 20.95 -15.51 26.19
CA LEU A 475 22.24 -16.13 26.49
C LEU A 475 23.02 -16.49 25.22
N PHE A 476 22.32 -16.96 24.18
CA PHE A 476 22.93 -17.18 22.88
C PHE A 476 23.46 -15.88 22.26
N LEU A 477 22.68 -14.79 22.32
CA LEU A 477 23.11 -13.47 21.86
C LEU A 477 24.39 -13.03 22.59
N VAL A 478 24.39 -13.10 23.93
CA VAL A 478 25.56 -12.74 24.76
C VAL A 478 26.77 -13.59 24.37
N SER A 479 26.60 -14.90 24.19
CA SER A 479 27.65 -15.81 23.74
C SER A 479 28.24 -15.39 22.38
N GLN A 480 27.40 -15.02 21.41
CA GLN A 480 27.86 -14.57 20.09
C GLN A 480 28.61 -13.24 20.13
N VAL A 481 28.21 -12.30 21.00
CA VAL A 481 28.93 -11.03 21.19
C VAL A 481 30.32 -11.28 21.80
N LEU A 482 30.44 -12.25 22.70
CA LEU A 482 31.69 -12.59 23.39
C LEU A 482 32.66 -13.45 22.57
N LYS A 483 32.24 -13.98 21.41
CA LYS A 483 33.17 -14.65 20.48
C LYS A 483 34.22 -13.70 19.93
N ASP A 484 33.87 -12.42 19.81
CA ASP A 484 34.80 -11.37 19.40
C ASP A 484 35.90 -11.21 20.46
N ALA A 485 37.16 -11.44 20.05
CA ALA A 485 38.31 -11.46 20.96
C ALA A 485 38.51 -10.12 21.69
N SER A 486 38.12 -9.01 21.06
CA SER A 486 38.19 -7.65 21.63
C SER A 486 37.22 -7.42 22.80
N LYS A 487 36.22 -8.31 22.97
CA LYS A 487 35.11 -8.15 23.92
C LYS A 487 35.08 -9.24 24.99
N LYS A 488 36.05 -10.16 24.99
CA LYS A 488 36.16 -11.24 25.99
C LYS A 488 36.33 -10.70 27.41
N ASP A 489 37.02 -9.57 27.55
CA ASP A 489 37.19 -8.89 28.83
C ASP A 489 35.86 -8.34 29.39
N ALA A 490 34.79 -8.27 28.58
CA ALA A 490 33.48 -7.87 29.06
C ALA A 490 32.87 -8.85 30.07
N LEU A 491 33.37 -10.09 30.08
CA LEU A 491 33.00 -11.15 31.03
C LEU A 491 33.75 -11.05 32.36
N ASN A 492 34.77 -10.20 32.46
CA ASN A 492 35.34 -9.78 33.72
C ASN A 492 34.33 -8.85 34.39
N LEU A 493 33.23 -9.44 34.85
CA LEU A 493 32.27 -8.88 35.77
C LEU A 493 33.00 -8.70 37.10
N THR A 494 34.00 -7.82 37.14
CA THR A 494 34.68 -7.47 38.37
C THR A 494 33.60 -6.99 39.31
N TRP A 495 33.43 -7.75 40.38
CA TRP A 495 32.70 -7.36 41.56
C TRP A 495 33.43 -6.13 42.09
N THR A 496 33.07 -4.94 41.61
CA THR A 496 33.47 -3.71 42.28
C THR A 496 32.68 -3.72 43.56
N LYS A 497 33.30 -4.24 44.62
CA LYS A 497 32.85 -4.06 45.99
C LYS A 497 32.71 -2.55 46.16
N LYS A 498 31.49 -2.03 46.06
CA LYS A 498 31.23 -0.63 46.39
C LYS A 498 31.45 -0.59 47.89
N GLU A 499 32.63 -0.14 48.31
CA GLU A 499 32.90 0.15 49.70
C GLU A 499 31.90 1.23 50.10
N VAL A 500 30.80 0.80 50.71
CA VAL A 500 29.94 1.68 51.48
C VAL A 500 30.86 2.16 52.59
N LYS A 501 31.38 3.39 52.46
CA LYS A 501 32.01 4.06 53.59
C LYS A 501 30.93 4.10 54.66
N ALA A 502 31.10 3.29 55.70
CA ALA A 502 30.30 3.35 56.90
C ALA A 502 30.37 4.82 57.37
N GLU A 503 29.24 5.51 57.30
CA GLU A 503 29.07 6.77 57.98
C GLU A 503 29.33 6.48 59.45
N VAL A 504 30.43 7.04 59.97
CA VAL A 504 30.74 7.02 61.39
C VAL A 504 29.64 7.85 62.06
N GLU A 505 28.75 7.18 62.77
CA GLU A 505 27.91 7.79 63.80
C GLU A 505 28.85 8.46 64.81
N ASN A 506 29.05 9.77 64.67
CA ASN A 506 29.42 10.61 65.80
C ASN A 506 28.13 11.03 66.49
N SER A 507 27.82 10.32 67.56
CA SER A 507 26.86 10.75 68.57
C SER A 507 27.40 11.97 69.30
N GLU A 508 26.71 13.11 69.16
CA GLU A 508 26.69 14.13 70.19
C GLU A 508 25.30 14.11 70.84
N PRO A 509 25.20 14.01 72.18
CA PRO A 509 23.93 13.89 72.88
C PRO A 509 23.27 15.26 73.00
N VAL A 510 21.97 15.34 72.68
CA VAL A 510 21.12 16.45 73.08
C VAL A 510 19.93 15.86 73.83
N ASP A 511 19.99 15.95 75.15
CA ASP A 511 18.83 15.81 76.03
C ASP A 511 17.79 16.85 75.65
N LEU A 512 16.51 16.46 75.59
CA LEU A 512 15.36 17.29 75.95
C LEU A 512 14.13 16.37 76.10
N ASP A 513 13.48 16.53 77.25
CA ASP A 513 12.46 15.69 77.87
C ASP A 513 11.10 15.62 77.16
N GLY A 514 10.31 14.60 77.54
CA GLY A 514 8.86 14.73 77.72
C GLY A 514 7.96 13.69 77.02
N GLU A 515 7.43 12.74 77.82
CA GLU A 515 6.02 12.26 77.90
C GLU A 515 5.28 11.92 76.58
N ASP A 516 4.49 10.86 76.40
CA ASP A 516 3.88 9.83 77.25
C ASP A 516 3.13 8.87 76.29
N LEU A 517 2.89 7.61 76.72
CA LEU A 517 1.71 6.75 76.45
C LEU A 517 1.30 6.48 74.97
N GLU A 518 0.92 5.29 74.51
CA GLU A 518 0.29 4.14 75.14
C GLU A 518 0.28 2.95 74.17
N THR A 519 0.48 1.75 74.72
CA THR A 519 0.22 0.43 74.12
C THR A 519 -1.26 0.17 73.84
N SER A 520 -1.60 -0.52 72.75
CA SER A 520 -2.57 -1.63 72.77
C SER A 520 -2.52 -2.49 71.50
N LYS A 521 -2.75 -3.78 71.72
CA LYS A 521 -2.66 -4.94 70.83
C LYS A 521 -4.04 -5.34 70.27
N GLU A 522 -4.03 -6.45 69.53
CA GLU A 522 -5.11 -7.44 69.24
C GLU A 522 -5.84 -7.26 67.89
N GLU A 523 -5.60 -8.11 66.89
CA GLU A 523 -6.09 -9.51 66.64
C GLU A 523 -7.42 -9.51 65.82
N SER A 524 -7.41 -9.93 64.54
CA SER A 524 -7.97 -11.19 63.97
C SER A 524 -9.41 -11.52 64.46
N GLN A 525 -10.46 -11.78 63.66
CA GLN A 525 -10.70 -12.59 62.44
C GLN A 525 -12.25 -12.47 62.12
N PRO A 526 -12.99 -13.35 61.38
CA PRO A 526 -13.11 -13.54 59.92
C PRO A 526 -14.60 -13.60 59.39
N GLU A 527 -14.76 -14.03 58.13
CA GLU A 527 -15.93 -14.69 57.46
C GLU A 527 -17.11 -13.85 56.88
N GLU A 528 -17.39 -14.01 55.57
CA GLU A 528 -18.46 -14.90 55.07
C GLU A 528 -18.49 -15.01 53.53
N ASN A 529 -18.78 -16.22 53.04
CA ASN A 529 -19.01 -16.60 51.65
C ASN A 529 -20.48 -16.38 51.25
N VAL A 530 -20.75 -15.94 50.02
CA VAL A 530 -21.99 -16.28 49.28
C VAL A 530 -21.64 -16.56 47.81
N ASN A 531 -21.98 -17.76 47.36
CA ASN A 531 -21.98 -18.20 45.96
C ASN A 531 -23.10 -17.50 45.20
N ASP A 532 -22.87 -17.17 43.92
CA ASP A 532 -23.89 -17.31 42.89
C ASP A 532 -23.27 -17.63 41.53
N THR A 533 -23.68 -18.79 41.00
CA THR A 533 -23.37 -19.33 39.68
C THR A 533 -24.29 -18.72 38.63
N VAL A 534 -23.75 -18.21 37.52
CA VAL A 534 -24.48 -18.03 36.26
C VAL A 534 -23.61 -18.57 35.12
N GLU A 535 -24.12 -19.59 34.44
CA GLU A 535 -23.60 -20.13 33.19
C GLU A 535 -23.93 -19.16 32.04
N GLU A 536 -22.92 -18.68 31.30
CA GLU A 536 -23.12 -18.10 29.97
C GLU A 536 -22.46 -18.99 28.91
N VAL A 537 -23.27 -19.38 27.94
CA VAL A 537 -22.95 -20.19 26.77
C VAL A 537 -22.32 -19.29 25.71
N GLU A 538 -21.02 -19.40 25.46
CA GLU A 538 -20.38 -18.72 24.32
C GLU A 538 -20.46 -19.58 23.03
N GLU A 539 -21.27 -19.10 22.09
CA GLU A 539 -21.25 -19.52 20.69
C GLU A 539 -19.92 -19.14 20.02
N LYS A 540 -19.17 -20.15 19.56
CA LYS A 540 -17.99 -19.94 18.70
C LYS A 540 -18.40 -19.42 17.32
N LYS A 541 -18.24 -18.11 17.09
CA LYS A 541 -18.10 -17.54 15.73
C LYS A 541 -16.62 -17.33 15.42
N GLU A 542 -16.09 -18.13 14.51
CA GLU A 542 -14.74 -17.97 13.96
C GLU A 542 -14.63 -16.67 13.14
N ASN A 543 -14.10 -15.61 13.77
CA ASN A 543 -13.58 -14.45 13.05
C ASN A 543 -12.11 -14.71 12.69
N LYS A 544 -11.84 -15.07 11.42
CA LYS A 544 -10.48 -15.09 10.86
C LYS A 544 -9.92 -13.67 10.83
N LYS A 545 -9.12 -13.32 11.84
CA LYS A 545 -8.31 -12.11 11.89
C LYS A 545 -7.11 -12.33 10.97
N ILE A 546 -7.14 -11.75 9.76
CA ILE A 546 -5.99 -11.72 8.86
C ILE A 546 -5.02 -10.68 9.43
N ASP A 547 -3.93 -11.14 10.04
CA ASP A 547 -2.88 -10.29 10.61
C ASP A 547 -1.84 -9.96 9.52
N LEU A 548 -1.97 -8.79 8.91
CA LEU A 548 -1.15 -8.32 7.77
C LEU A 548 0.25 -7.82 8.17
N LEU A 549 0.76 -8.18 9.36
CA LEU A 549 2.02 -7.65 9.92
C LEU A 549 3.05 -8.74 10.28
N ILE A 550 2.96 -9.93 9.69
CA ILE A 550 4.06 -10.90 9.73
C ILE A 550 4.95 -10.64 8.51
N GLY A 551 5.98 -9.82 8.71
CA GLY A 551 7.10 -9.76 7.78
C GLY A 551 7.79 -11.12 7.75
N ASP A 552 7.86 -11.71 6.57
CA ASP A 552 8.45 -13.02 6.35
C ASP A 552 9.94 -13.01 6.76
N LYS A 553 10.39 -14.05 7.46
CA LYS A 553 11.70 -14.11 8.14
C LYS A 553 12.90 -14.00 7.18
N LYS A 554 12.66 -14.08 5.88
CA LYS A 554 13.68 -14.14 4.82
C LYS A 554 14.15 -12.77 4.31
N ASP A 555 13.46 -11.68 4.66
CA ASP A 555 13.87 -10.31 4.27
C ASP A 555 15.02 -9.74 5.11
N LEU A 556 15.62 -10.55 6.01
CA LEU A 556 16.69 -10.14 6.92
C LEU A 556 18.10 -10.57 6.49
N LEU A 557 18.28 -11.21 5.32
CA LEU A 557 19.57 -11.72 4.87
C LEU A 557 19.93 -11.18 3.48
N ILE A 558 20.52 -10.00 3.46
CA ILE A 558 21.57 -9.69 2.50
C ILE A 558 22.82 -9.63 3.36
N ASP A 559 23.65 -10.67 3.28
CA ASP A 559 25.10 -10.52 3.21
C ASP A 559 25.73 -11.85 2.81
N ASP A 560 26.72 -11.70 1.94
CA ASP A 560 27.59 -12.72 1.39
C ASP A 560 28.38 -13.43 2.50
N GLU A 561 28.16 -14.73 2.68
CA GLU A 561 29.14 -15.70 3.18
C GLU A 561 28.56 -17.10 2.94
N GLU A 562 29.31 -17.97 2.26
CA GLU A 562 28.90 -19.34 1.91
C GLU A 562 28.54 -20.14 3.18
N GLU A 563 27.26 -20.42 3.40
CA GLU A 563 26.82 -21.40 4.41
C GLU A 563 27.21 -22.82 3.95
N SER A 564 28.28 -23.38 4.52
CA SER A 564 28.54 -24.82 4.46
C SER A 564 27.49 -25.55 5.30
N TYR A 565 26.52 -26.19 4.64
CA TYR A 565 25.50 -27.00 5.30
C TYR A 565 26.13 -28.27 5.90
N VAL A 566 25.96 -28.50 7.20
CA VAL A 566 26.34 -29.78 7.83
C VAL A 566 25.15 -30.73 7.72
N ASP A 567 25.23 -31.70 6.80
CA ASP A 567 24.25 -32.76 6.65
C ASP A 567 24.20 -33.64 7.91
N LEU A 568 23.13 -33.50 8.70
CA LEU A 568 22.79 -34.42 9.77
C LEU A 568 21.98 -35.57 9.17
N LYS A 569 22.59 -36.76 9.04
CA LYS A 569 21.86 -37.97 8.64
C LYS A 569 20.93 -38.41 9.78
N ILE A 570 19.63 -38.33 9.53
CA ILE A 570 18.54 -38.78 10.40
C ILE A 570 18.20 -40.23 9.99
N ASP A 571 18.01 -41.14 10.95
CA ASP A 571 17.54 -42.50 10.66
C ASP A 571 16.00 -42.56 10.55
N GLN A 572 15.46 -43.71 10.11
CA GLN A 572 14.03 -43.87 9.80
C GLN A 572 13.10 -43.74 11.02
N GLU A 573 13.66 -43.63 12.23
CA GLU A 573 12.93 -43.42 13.48
C GLU A 573 13.10 -41.98 14.02
N GLY A 574 13.77 -41.09 13.27
CA GLY A 574 13.83 -39.66 13.57
C GLY A 574 14.92 -39.24 14.55
N ASN A 575 15.90 -40.09 14.86
CA ASN A 575 16.95 -39.77 15.82
C ASN A 575 18.23 -39.25 15.14
N ILE A 576 18.83 -38.19 15.72
CA ILE A 576 20.10 -37.62 15.26
C ILE A 576 21.26 -38.31 15.99
N LYS A 577 22.12 -39.06 15.27
CA LYS A 577 23.33 -39.63 15.88
C LYS A 577 24.42 -38.55 16.03
N PRO A 578 24.93 -38.28 17.24
CA PRO A 578 26.06 -37.36 17.40
C PRO A 578 27.36 -38.02 16.91
N LYS A 579 28.14 -37.26 16.14
CA LYS A 579 29.49 -37.66 15.71
C LYS A 579 30.39 -37.69 16.96
N LYS A 580 31.00 -38.84 17.24
CA LYS A 580 31.97 -38.99 18.34
C LYS A 580 33.18 -38.08 18.08
N GLU A 581 33.38 -37.04 18.88
CA GLU A 581 34.72 -36.52 19.23
C GLU A 581 34.69 -35.51 20.39
N SER A 582 35.59 -35.73 21.37
CA SER A 582 35.95 -34.89 22.52
C SER A 582 34.93 -34.70 23.67
N ARG A 583 34.65 -35.79 24.40
CA ARG A 583 34.22 -35.70 25.81
C ARG A 583 35.37 -35.15 26.67
N PHE A 584 35.49 -33.83 26.86
CA PHE A 584 36.33 -33.32 27.96
C PHE A 584 35.89 -31.99 28.61
N LEU A 585 34.84 -31.30 28.15
CA LEU A 585 34.46 -30.00 28.76
C LEU A 585 33.10 -29.97 29.46
N CYS A 586 32.21 -30.94 29.22
CA CYS A 586 30.84 -30.89 29.74
C CYS A 586 30.65 -31.50 31.15
N GLN A 587 31.71 -32.08 31.75
CA GLN A 587 31.61 -32.81 33.01
C GLN A 587 32.12 -32.01 34.24
N ARG A 588 32.57 -30.76 34.04
CA ARG A 588 33.13 -29.92 35.12
C ARG A 588 32.19 -28.83 35.64
N ILE A 589 31.00 -28.67 35.06
CA ILE A 589 30.02 -27.64 35.46
C ILE A 589 28.81 -28.26 36.20
N MET A 590 28.52 -29.55 36.02
CA MET A 590 27.43 -30.22 36.76
C MET A 590 27.81 -30.83 38.12
N VAL A 591 29.09 -30.83 38.51
CA VAL A 591 29.54 -31.41 39.79
C VAL A 591 29.68 -30.36 40.91
N SER A 592 29.57 -29.05 40.62
CA SER A 592 29.76 -27.99 41.63
C SER A 592 28.47 -27.39 42.20
N CYS A 593 27.29 -27.99 41.96
CA CYS A 593 26.03 -27.55 42.57
C CYS A 593 25.32 -28.64 43.41
N GLN A 594 26.02 -29.70 43.82
CA GLN A 594 25.50 -30.72 44.75
C GLN A 594 26.43 -31.01 45.94
N SER A 595 27.37 -30.11 46.23
CA SER A 595 28.10 -30.12 47.50
C SER A 595 28.09 -28.73 48.11
N GLU A 596 27.45 -28.63 49.27
CA GLU A 596 27.28 -27.49 50.18
C GLU A 596 25.85 -26.88 50.19
N ASN A 597 25.13 -27.35 51.22
CA ASN A 597 23.80 -27.05 51.76
C ASN A 597 22.58 -27.70 51.10
#